data_AF-A0A3T0Y9W4-F1
#
_entry.id   AF-A0A3T0Y9W4-F1
#
_cell.length_a   1.000
_cell.length_b   1.000
_cell.length_c   1.000
_cell.angle_alpha   90.00
_cell.angle_beta   90.00
_cell.angle_gamma   90.00
#
_symmetry.space_group_name_H-M   'P 1'
#
loop_
_entity.id
_entity.type
_entity.pdbx_description
1 polymer ?
#
loop_
_entity_poly.entity_id
_entity_poly.type
_entity_poly.pdbx_seq_one_letter_code
_entity_poly.pdbx_strand_id
1 'polypeptide(L)' 'MAVRVAHLSDTGHQLRAAMSSRTTIDVAAGIIMGQNRCSHDTAMTILKAASSGRNRKLADVAAAVVASIGQELPETHFDS' A
#
# COMPACT_ATOMS: atom_id res chain seq x y z
N MET A 1 -23.04 -11.78 28.15
CA MET A 1 -21.68 -11.27 27.85
C MET A 1 -21.18 -11.94 26.59
N ALA A 2 -21.08 -11.23 25.47
CA ALA A 2 -20.61 -11.76 24.19
C ALA A 2 -19.59 -10.80 23.57
N VAL A 3 -18.36 -10.84 24.05
CA VAL A 3 -17.23 -10.06 23.52
C VAL A 3 -16.09 -11.04 23.20
N ARG A 4 -16.27 -11.94 22.23
CA ARG A 4 -15.16 -12.80 21.74
C ARG A 4 -15.20 -13.16 20.25
N VAL A 5 -16.14 -12.62 19.45
CA VAL A 5 -16.17 -12.86 17.99
C VAL A 5 -15.58 -11.68 17.20
N ALA A 6 -15.62 -10.46 17.73
CA ALA A 6 -15.11 -9.28 17.02
C ALA A 6 -13.57 -9.27 16.86
N HIS A 7 -12.81 -9.90 17.76
CA HIS A 7 -11.34 -9.80 17.76
C HIS A 7 -10.68 -10.66 16.67
N LEU A 8 -11.24 -11.83 16.33
CA LEU A 8 -10.66 -12.68 15.27
C LEU A 8 -10.89 -12.10 13.87
N SER A 9 -12.08 -11.55 13.60
CA SER A 9 -12.39 -10.89 12.33
C SER A 9 -11.59 -9.60 12.14
N ASP A 10 -11.37 -8.85 13.21
CA ASP A 10 -10.58 -7.61 13.21
C ASP A 10 -9.09 -7.88 12.93
N THR A 11 -8.53 -8.97 13.49
CA THR A 11 -7.13 -9.35 13.25
C THR A 11 -6.90 -9.82 11.81
N GLY A 12 -7.82 -10.62 11.24
CA GLY A 12 -7.69 -11.11 9.85
C GLY A 12 -7.83 -10.00 8.80
N HIS A 13 -8.72 -9.03 9.04
CA HIS A 13 -8.84 -7.83 8.21
C HIS A 13 -7.62 -6.93 8.32
N GLN A 14 -7.11 -6.68 9.53
CA GLN A 14 -5.89 -5.90 9.72
C GLN A 14 -4.67 -6.59 9.10
N LEU A 15 -4.56 -7.92 9.20
CA LEU A 15 -3.46 -8.68 8.58
C LEU A 15 -3.52 -8.60 7.05
N ARG A 16 -4.69 -8.82 6.44
CA ARG A 16 -4.87 -8.69 4.98
C ARG A 16 -4.66 -7.25 4.50
N ALA A 17 -5.16 -6.27 5.24
CA ALA A 17 -4.94 -4.85 4.92
C ALA A 17 -3.45 -4.47 5.03
N ALA A 18 -2.73 -5.00 6.02
CA ALA A 18 -1.30 -4.79 6.17
C ALA A 18 -0.49 -5.47 5.06
N MET A 19 -0.86 -6.69 4.66
CA MET A 19 -0.22 -7.40 3.55
C MET A 19 -0.48 -6.72 2.20
N SER A 20 -1.72 -6.32 1.93
CA SER A 20 -2.09 -5.58 0.72
C SER A 20 -1.41 -4.20 0.65
N SER A 21 -1.28 -3.52 1.80
CA SER A 21 -0.54 -2.26 1.92
C SER A 21 0.94 -2.43 1.57
N ARG A 22 1.59 -3.51 2.01
CA ARG A 22 3.00 -3.76 1.73
C ARG A 22 3.24 -3.99 0.24
N THR A 23 2.43 -4.83 -0.41
CA THR A 23 2.52 -5.05 -1.86
C THR A 23 2.27 -3.77 -2.66
N THR A 24 1.27 -2.98 -2.28
CA THR A 24 0.93 -1.74 -2.98
C THR A 24 2.05 -0.69 -2.87
N ILE A 25 2.67 -0.57 -1.69
CA ILE A 25 3.79 0.35 -1.47
C ILE A 25 5.02 -0.06 -2.30
N ASP A 26 5.35 -1.35 -2.33
CA ASP A 26 6.50 -1.84 -3.09
C ASP A 26 6.30 -1.65 -4.61
N VAL A 27 5.08 -1.89 -5.11
CA VAL A 27 4.73 -1.61 -6.52
C VAL A 27 4.81 -0.11 -6.83
N ALA A 28 4.26 0.74 -5.96
CA ALA A 28 4.35 2.18 -6.12
C ALA A 28 5.81 2.68 -6.11
N ALA A 29 6.65 2.12 -5.24
CA ALA A 29 8.07 2.41 -5.22
C ALA A 29 8.74 2.00 -6.54
N GLY A 30 8.43 0.82 -7.08
CA GLY A 30 8.92 0.37 -8.39
C GLY A 30 8.52 1.30 -9.55
N ILE A 31 7.27 1.78 -9.57
CA ILE A 31 6.80 2.76 -10.56
C ILE A 31 7.62 4.05 -10.47
N ILE A 32 7.82 4.58 -9.26
CA ILE A 32 8.59 5.81 -9.03
C ILE A 32 10.05 5.61 -9.42
N MET A 33 10.65 4.47 -9.09
CA MET A 33 12.02 4.12 -9.49
C MET A 33 12.16 4.14 -11.02
N GLY A 34 11.23 3.52 -11.75
CA GLY A 34 11.24 3.50 -13.21
C GLY A 34 11.07 4.89 -13.83
N GLN A 35 10.16 5.70 -13.29
CA GLN A 35 9.87 7.04 -13.80
C GLN A 35 10.99 8.05 -13.49
N ASN A 36 11.56 8.00 -12.28
CA ASN A 36 12.54 8.98 -11.80
C ASN A 36 13.98 8.48 -11.94
N ARG A 37 14.19 7.24 -12.41
CA ARG A 37 15.50 6.57 -12.48
C ARG A 37 16.29 6.66 -11.18
N CYS A 38 15.59 6.39 -10.07
CA CYS A 38 16.14 6.54 -8.73
C CYS A 38 16.22 5.19 -8.00
N SER A 39 16.94 5.18 -6.88
CA SER A 39 17.04 4.01 -6.01
C SER A 39 15.73 3.81 -5.22
N HIS A 40 15.57 2.62 -4.66
CA HIS A 40 14.44 2.30 -3.79
C HIS A 40 14.33 3.25 -2.59
N ASP A 41 15.45 3.61 -1.96
CA ASP A 41 15.45 4.54 -0.82
C ASP A 41 14.93 5.94 -1.21
N THR A 42 15.35 6.43 -2.37
CA THR A 42 14.84 7.70 -2.92
C THR A 42 13.35 7.61 -3.24
N ALA A 43 12.89 6.50 -3.85
CA ALA A 43 11.47 6.30 -4.13
C ALA A 43 10.62 6.29 -2.84
N MET A 44 11.10 5.61 -1.79
CA MET A 44 10.45 5.61 -0.49
C MET A 44 10.43 7.00 0.16
N THR A 45 11.48 7.79 -0.02
CA THR A 45 11.52 9.18 0.43
C THR A 45 10.45 10.03 -0.28
N ILE A 46 10.30 9.87 -1.59
CA ILE A 46 9.26 10.55 -2.38
C ILE A 46 7.86 10.16 -1.90
N LEU A 47 7.60 8.86 -1.70
CA LEU A 47 6.31 8.37 -1.19
C LEU A 47 5.98 8.95 0.19
N LYS A 48 6.94 8.94 1.12
CA LYS A 48 6.78 9.51 2.45
C LYS A 48 6.53 11.02 2.39
N ALA A 49 7.26 11.75 1.56
CA ALA A 49 7.05 13.18 1.37
C ALA A 49 5.63 13.49 0.84
N ALA A 50 5.14 12.71 -0.13
CA ALA A 50 3.79 12.84 -0.67
C ALA A 50 2.70 12.48 0.36
N SER A 51 2.93 11.46 1.18
CA SER A 51 2.06 11.06 2.29
C SER A 51 1.95 12.17 3.33
N SER A 52 3.08 12.70 3.81
CA SER A 52 3.12 13.79 4.78
C SER A 52 2.52 15.09 4.25
N GLY A 53 2.84 15.47 3.00
CA GLY A 53 2.33 16.69 2.38
C GLY A 53 0.82 16.67 2.13
N ARG A 54 0.21 15.48 2.03
CA ARG A 54 -1.24 15.30 1.85
C ARG A 54 -1.96 14.87 3.13
N ASN A 55 -1.23 14.68 4.22
CA ASN A 55 -1.72 14.10 5.48
C ASN A 55 -2.56 12.82 5.27
N ARG A 56 -2.11 11.95 4.36
CA ARG A 56 -2.77 10.67 4.02
C ARG A 56 -1.90 9.50 4.40
N LYS A 57 -2.51 8.34 4.65
CA LYS A 57 -1.76 7.11 4.92
C LYS A 57 -0.88 6.77 3.72
N LEU A 58 0.32 6.27 3.98
CA LEU A 58 1.28 5.89 2.94
C LEU A 58 0.68 4.89 1.94
N ALA A 59 -0.15 3.96 2.42
CA ALA A 59 -0.88 2.99 1.62
C ALA A 59 -1.83 3.65 0.60
N ASP A 60 -2.57 4.69 1.02
CA ASP A 60 -3.52 5.40 0.15
C ASP A 60 -2.79 6.19 -0.94
N VAL A 61 -1.62 6.76 -0.59
CA VAL A 61 -0.76 7.45 -1.56
C VAL A 61 -0.17 6.46 -2.55
N ALA A 62 0.32 5.31 -2.07
CA ALA A 62 0.82 4.25 -2.95
C ALA A 62 -0.27 3.74 -3.90
N ALA A 63 -1.48 3.48 -3.41
CA ALA A 63 -2.63 3.10 -4.23
C ALA A 63 -2.94 4.15 -5.32
N ALA A 64 -2.90 5.43 -4.98
CA ALA A 64 -3.09 6.51 -5.95
C ALA A 64 -1.97 6.58 -7.01
N VAL A 65 -0.72 6.26 -6.63
CA VAL A 65 0.40 6.18 -7.59
C VAL A 65 0.17 5.02 -8.56
N VAL A 66 -0.20 3.83 -8.07
CA VAL A 66 -0.49 2.67 -8.93
C VAL A 66 -1.68 2.93 -9.85
N ALA A 67 -2.74 3.56 -9.34
CA ALA A 67 -3.91 3.92 -10.16
C ALA A 67 -3.57 4.96 -11.25
N SER A 68 -2.58 5.84 -11.02
CA SER A 68 -2.26 6.93 -11.95
C SER A 68 -1.64 6.47 -13.28
N ILE A 69 -1.11 5.24 -13.32
CA ILE A 69 -0.54 4.65 -14.54
C ILE A 69 -1.56 3.80 -15.33
N GLY A 70 -2.85 3.84 -14.96
CA GLY A 70 -3.92 3.11 -15.67
C GLY A 70 -3.90 1.60 -15.44
N GLN A 71 -3.20 1.11 -14.42
CA GLN A 71 -3.34 -0.25 -13.94
C GLN A 71 -4.49 -0.31 -12.93
N GLU A 72 -5.39 -1.30 -13.07
CA GLU A 72 -6.26 -1.69 -11.97
C GLU A 72 -5.39 -2.03 -10.76
N LEU A 73 -5.85 -1.66 -9.55
CA LEU A 73 -5.12 -1.94 -8.32
C LEU A 73 -4.75 -3.43 -8.28
N PRO A 74 -3.49 -3.80 -7.93
CA PRO A 74 -3.06 -5.19 -7.97
C PRO A 74 -3.95 -6.02 -7.05
N GLU A 75 -4.88 -6.79 -7.62
CA GLU A 75 -5.67 -7.75 -6.85
C GLU A 75 -4.72 -8.85 -6.38
N THR A 76 -4.52 -8.93 -5.06
CA THR A 76 -3.70 -10.00 -4.47
C THR A 76 -4.51 -11.29 -4.51
N HIS A 77 -4.33 -12.09 -5.56
CA HIS A 77 -4.94 -13.42 -5.65
C HIS A 77 -4.14 -14.39 -4.79
N PHE A 78 -4.67 -14.75 -3.62
CA PHE A 78 -4.14 -15.87 -2.83
C PHE A 78 -4.76 -17.15 -3.40
N ASP A 79 -3.98 -17.92 -4.15
CA ASP A 79 -4.34 -19.29 -4.52
C ASP A 79 -4.44 -20.13 -3.24
N SER A 80 -5.52 -20.92 -3.13
CA SER A 80 -5.95 -21.65 -1.93
C SER A 80 -5.45 -23.08 -1.87
#